data_AF-A0A7Y7IWR1-F1
#
_entry.id   AF-A0A7Y7IWR1-F1
#
_cell.length_a   1.000
_cell.length_b   1.000
_cell.length_c   1.000
_cell.angle_alpha   90.00
_cell.angle_beta   90.00
_cell.angle_gamma   90.00
#
_symmetry.space_group_name_H-M   'P 1'
#
loop_
_entity.id
_entity.type
_entity.pdbx_description
1 polymer ?
#
loop_
_entity_poly.entity_id
_entity_poly.type
_entity_poly.pdbx_seq_one_letter_code
_entity_poly.pdbx_strand_id
1 'polypeptide(L)'
;GLDPAALQQAALSGHERGLAGQWVLPLQNTTQQPDLSALTDRDTRQALFTRSWMRAERGDTGDTRAAIAELAQLRARKAALLGYPDYASYVLYDQMARTPQAVQHFIAQLVPATLAEQKREVADIAAAISQDGQHFQPRPWDWAHYAEQVRKARYDLDAAQVRPYFELDRVLRDGVFFAANRLYGISFKERRDIPVYNPDVRVFEVTDRDGSPLALVYFDYFKRDNKNGGAWMSNFVGQSHLLGTKPVIYNVANFAKPAPGQPALISFEDVTTMFHEFGHALHGMFADQVYPTLSGTAVARDFVEFPSQFNEHWALDPIVFAHYARHYQTGAAMPQALVDKIKKAARFDQGYALGELIAAAKLDMDWHMLPARAPRQDVDRFEAASLARSGLDTRDVPPRYRSSYFLHIWSNGYAAGYYAYLWTEMLDDAAYSWFRAHGGLTRANGQRFRDMILSRGHTMDYGPMFRAFYGRDPDIVPMLRHRGLVPGEE
;
A
#
# COMPACT_ATOMS: atom_id res chain seq x y z
N GLY A 1 15.36 -1.59 -24.83
CA GLY A 1 14.22 -1.89 -23.94
C GLY A 1 13.63 -0.63 -23.34
N LEU A 2 14.43 0.14 -22.60
CA LEU A 2 14.01 1.45 -22.05
C LEU A 2 13.59 2.42 -23.16
N ASP A 3 12.58 3.23 -22.88
CA ASP A 3 12.16 4.31 -23.77
C ASP A 3 13.16 5.50 -23.74
N PRO A 4 13.08 6.46 -24.69
CA PRO A 4 13.99 7.59 -24.74
C PRO A 4 13.99 8.46 -23.48
N ALA A 5 12.85 8.59 -22.81
CA ALA A 5 12.73 9.41 -21.60
C ALA A 5 13.45 8.75 -20.42
N ALA A 6 13.27 7.44 -20.23
CA ALA A 6 13.96 6.65 -19.23
C ALA A 6 15.49 6.65 -19.47
N LEU A 7 15.93 6.54 -20.73
CA LEU A 7 17.35 6.66 -21.09
C LEU A 7 17.92 8.05 -20.77
N GLN A 8 17.16 9.12 -21.03
CA GLN A 8 17.58 10.47 -20.69
C GLN A 8 17.69 10.68 -19.17
N GLN A 9 16.72 10.16 -18.39
CA GLN A 9 16.77 10.21 -16.93
C GLN A 9 17.96 9.43 -16.36
N ALA A 10 18.24 8.25 -16.90
CA ALA A 10 19.40 7.47 -16.49
C ALA A 10 20.73 8.16 -16.84
N ALA A 11 20.81 8.85 -17.99
CA ALA A 11 21.98 9.65 -18.36
C ALA A 11 22.15 10.88 -17.46
N LEU A 12 21.05 11.56 -17.10
CA LEU A 12 21.07 12.67 -16.15
C LEU A 12 21.56 12.19 -14.77
N SER A 13 21.03 11.07 -14.28
CA SER A 13 21.50 10.48 -13.02
C SER A 13 22.98 10.08 -13.08
N GLY A 14 23.51 9.72 -14.25
CA GLY A 14 24.94 9.48 -14.45
C GLY A 14 25.74 10.76 -14.31
N HIS A 15 25.32 11.82 -15.03
CA HIS A 15 25.95 13.13 -14.96
C HIS A 15 25.98 13.71 -13.54
N GLU A 16 24.86 13.68 -12.81
CA GLU A 16 24.75 14.18 -11.43
C GLU A 16 25.67 13.44 -10.44
N ARG A 17 26.06 12.20 -10.77
CA ARG A 17 26.96 11.37 -9.96
C ARG A 17 28.42 11.42 -10.44
N GLY A 18 28.75 12.32 -11.36
CA GLY A 18 30.10 12.45 -11.92
C GLY A 18 30.47 11.33 -12.90
N LEU A 19 29.50 10.55 -13.38
CA LEU A 19 29.66 9.46 -14.34
C LEU A 19 29.21 9.89 -15.74
N ALA A 20 29.75 11.01 -16.22
CA ALA A 20 29.39 11.58 -17.52
C ALA A 20 29.58 10.55 -18.66
N GLY A 21 28.61 10.48 -19.57
CA GLY A 21 28.60 9.49 -20.65
C GLY A 21 28.15 8.08 -20.24
N GLN A 22 27.76 7.87 -18.97
CA GLN A 22 27.18 6.61 -18.49
C GLN A 22 25.70 6.78 -18.13
N TRP A 23 24.99 5.66 -18.11
CA TRP A 23 23.61 5.56 -17.62
C TRP A 23 23.61 4.95 -16.22
N VAL A 24 22.93 5.60 -15.29
CA VAL A 24 22.74 5.09 -13.93
C VAL A 24 21.26 4.78 -13.73
N LEU A 25 20.98 3.55 -13.30
CA LEU A 25 19.66 3.12 -12.84
C LEU A 25 19.68 3.10 -11.30
N PRO A 26 19.08 4.09 -10.60
CA PRO A 26 19.06 4.11 -9.15
C PRO A 26 18.18 2.99 -8.59
N LEU A 27 18.68 2.31 -7.55
CA LEU A 27 17.90 1.28 -6.86
C LEU A 27 16.72 1.89 -6.10
N GLN A 28 15.58 1.21 -6.16
CA GLN A 28 14.41 1.42 -5.33
C GLN A 28 14.46 0.52 -4.09
N ASN A 29 13.70 0.86 -3.05
CA ASN A 29 13.77 0.19 -1.74
C ASN A 29 13.35 -1.29 -1.74
N THR A 30 12.48 -1.70 -2.67
CA THR A 30 11.98 -3.07 -2.81
C THR A 30 13.02 -4.02 -3.41
N THR A 31 12.79 -5.32 -3.29
CA THR A 31 13.57 -6.36 -3.99
C THR A 31 13.47 -6.17 -5.51
N GLN A 32 12.25 -6.19 -6.04
CA GLN A 32 12.00 -5.93 -7.45
C GLN A 32 12.29 -4.48 -7.82
N GLN A 33 12.88 -4.27 -8.99
CA GLN A 33 13.22 -2.96 -9.54
C GLN A 33 12.33 -2.67 -10.75
N PRO A 34 11.64 -1.50 -10.82
CA PRO A 34 10.68 -1.21 -11.89
C PRO A 34 11.24 -1.36 -13.31
N ASP A 35 12.51 -0.99 -13.51
CA ASP A 35 13.18 -1.06 -14.82
C ASP A 35 13.31 -2.48 -15.36
N LEU A 36 13.23 -3.52 -14.50
CA LEU A 36 13.32 -4.93 -14.94
C LEU A 36 12.24 -5.29 -15.97
N SER A 37 11.07 -4.63 -15.92
CA SER A 37 9.99 -4.88 -16.87
C SER A 37 10.34 -4.46 -18.30
N ALA A 38 11.03 -3.32 -18.46
CA ALA A 38 11.35 -2.73 -19.76
C ALA A 38 12.72 -3.18 -20.32
N LEU A 39 13.63 -3.66 -19.46
CA LEU A 39 14.97 -4.11 -19.88
C LEU A 39 14.91 -5.41 -20.69
N THR A 40 15.24 -5.31 -21.98
CA THR A 40 15.28 -6.46 -22.91
C THR A 40 16.54 -7.31 -22.77
N ASP A 41 17.66 -6.69 -22.36
CA ASP A 41 18.92 -7.40 -22.12
C ASP A 41 18.90 -8.14 -20.76
N ARG A 42 18.99 -9.48 -20.81
CA ARG A 42 18.85 -10.34 -19.63
C ARG A 42 19.99 -10.18 -18.64
N ASP A 43 21.22 -9.97 -19.12
CA ASP A 43 22.39 -9.79 -18.27
C ASP A 43 22.29 -8.48 -17.47
N THR A 44 21.78 -7.41 -18.10
CA THR A 44 21.47 -6.15 -17.43
C THR A 44 20.36 -6.32 -16.39
N ARG A 45 19.31 -7.10 -16.67
CA ARG A 45 18.28 -7.43 -15.67
C ARG A 45 18.88 -8.15 -14.47
N GLN A 46 19.69 -9.19 -14.72
CA GLN A 46 20.36 -9.95 -13.67
C GLN A 46 21.29 -9.06 -12.85
N ALA A 47 22.07 -8.19 -13.49
CA ALA A 47 22.97 -7.26 -12.81
C ALA A 47 22.20 -6.28 -11.92
N LEU A 48 21.12 -5.66 -12.44
CA LEU A 48 20.28 -4.74 -11.67
C LEU A 48 19.67 -5.42 -10.45
N PHE A 49 19.05 -6.60 -10.65
CA PHE A 49 18.47 -7.36 -9.54
C PHE A 49 19.53 -7.75 -8.51
N THR A 50 20.68 -8.28 -8.94
CA THR A 50 21.77 -8.68 -8.03
C THR A 50 22.28 -7.50 -7.21
N ARG A 51 22.40 -6.31 -7.82
CA ARG A 51 22.79 -5.08 -7.12
C ARG A 51 21.75 -4.63 -6.10
N SER A 52 20.46 -4.81 -6.39
CA SER A 52 19.36 -4.60 -5.43
C SER A 52 19.45 -5.60 -4.27
N TRP A 53 19.54 -6.89 -4.60
CA TRP A 53 19.57 -8.02 -3.66
C TRP A 53 20.74 -7.98 -2.68
N MET A 54 21.91 -7.52 -3.15
CA MET A 54 23.16 -7.44 -2.37
C MET A 54 23.50 -6.01 -1.96
N ARG A 55 22.53 -5.07 -1.94
CA ARG A 55 22.83 -3.64 -1.74
C ARG A 55 23.49 -3.31 -0.39
N ALA A 56 23.22 -4.14 0.63
CA ALA A 56 23.63 -3.93 2.02
C ALA A 56 24.34 -5.16 2.62
N GLU A 57 25.02 -5.95 1.77
CA GLU A 57 25.68 -7.21 2.14
C GLU A 57 27.07 -7.35 1.50
N ARG A 58 27.78 -6.23 1.35
CA ARG A 58 29.03 -6.15 0.59
C ARG A 58 30.30 -6.26 1.43
N GLY A 59 30.17 -6.41 2.75
CA GLY A 59 31.29 -6.38 3.69
C GLY A 59 31.97 -5.01 3.78
N ASP A 60 31.31 -3.95 3.30
CA ASP A 60 31.78 -2.56 3.38
C ASP A 60 31.03 -1.80 4.49
N THR A 61 31.19 -0.48 4.54
CA THR A 61 30.51 0.39 5.53
C THR A 61 28.99 0.42 5.36
N GLY A 62 28.46 -0.06 4.23
CA GLY A 62 27.03 -0.21 3.98
C GLY A 62 26.47 -1.60 4.32
N ASP A 63 27.30 -2.52 4.84
CA ASP A 63 26.83 -3.83 5.28
C ASP A 63 26.05 -3.74 6.60
N THR A 64 24.78 -4.15 6.56
CA THR A 64 23.87 -3.99 7.71
C THR A 64 23.74 -5.26 8.54
N ARG A 65 24.31 -6.39 8.12
CA ARG A 65 24.06 -7.71 8.73
C ARG A 65 24.51 -7.75 10.19
N ALA A 66 25.66 -7.17 10.51
CA ALA A 66 26.14 -7.10 11.88
C ALA A 66 25.18 -6.30 12.78
N ALA A 67 24.73 -5.12 12.32
CA ALA A 67 23.82 -4.25 13.05
C ALA A 67 22.44 -4.91 13.26
N ILE A 68 21.92 -5.61 12.25
CA ILE A 68 20.66 -6.36 12.34
C ILE A 68 20.72 -7.45 13.40
N ALA A 69 21.76 -8.29 13.35
CA ALA A 69 21.93 -9.37 14.32
C ALA A 69 22.00 -8.85 15.76
N GLU A 70 22.66 -7.70 15.98
CA GLU A 70 22.71 -7.04 17.28
C GLU A 70 21.36 -6.44 17.69
N LEU A 71 20.70 -5.72 16.78
CA LEU A 71 19.42 -5.08 17.04
C LEU A 71 18.32 -6.09 17.38
N ALA A 72 18.28 -7.24 16.69
CA ALA A 72 17.36 -8.33 17.02
C ALA A 72 17.59 -8.88 18.44
N GLN A 73 18.85 -9.07 18.85
CA GLN A 73 19.18 -9.49 20.22
C GLN A 73 18.80 -8.44 21.26
N LEU A 74 19.08 -7.16 21.00
CA LEU A 74 18.72 -6.05 21.90
C LEU A 74 17.20 -5.94 22.06
N ARG A 75 16.43 -6.12 20.98
CA ARG A 75 14.97 -6.17 21.01
C ARG A 75 14.44 -7.33 21.86
N ALA A 76 14.97 -8.54 21.66
CA ALA A 76 14.61 -9.70 22.48
C ALA A 76 14.93 -9.47 23.97
N ARG A 77 16.09 -8.89 24.29
CA ARG A 77 16.48 -8.53 25.67
C ARG A 77 15.58 -7.45 26.27
N LYS A 78 15.22 -6.42 25.50
CA LYS A 78 14.29 -5.37 25.93
C LYS A 78 12.93 -5.98 26.31
N ALA A 79 12.42 -6.89 25.49
CA ALA A 79 11.15 -7.56 25.76
C ALA A 79 11.21 -8.38 27.06
N ALA A 80 12.28 -9.16 27.25
CA ALA A 80 12.48 -9.93 28.48
C ALA A 80 12.57 -9.05 29.73
N LEU A 81 13.23 -7.88 29.65
CA LEU A 81 13.27 -6.90 30.75
C LEU A 81 11.88 -6.38 31.12
N LEU A 82 10.96 -6.32 30.15
CA LEU A 82 9.58 -5.87 30.33
C LEU A 82 8.62 -7.02 30.63
N GLY A 83 9.12 -8.25 30.85
CA GLY A 83 8.33 -9.42 31.20
C GLY A 83 7.69 -10.17 30.02
N TYR A 84 8.07 -9.85 28.78
CA TYR A 84 7.58 -10.52 27.57
C TYR A 84 8.55 -11.59 27.08
N PRO A 85 8.07 -12.70 26.49
CA PRO A 85 8.93 -13.80 26.03
C PRO A 85 9.81 -13.43 24.83
N ASP A 86 9.33 -12.51 23.99
CA ASP A 86 9.98 -12.06 22.77
C ASP A 86 9.48 -10.64 22.39
N TYR A 87 10.14 -10.02 21.41
CA TYR A 87 9.82 -8.64 21.02
C TYR A 87 8.46 -8.51 20.35
N ALA A 88 8.02 -9.52 19.60
CA ALA A 88 6.72 -9.53 18.98
C ALA A 88 5.60 -9.49 20.03
N SER A 89 5.69 -10.30 21.09
CA SER A 89 4.73 -10.29 22.20
C SER A 89 4.69 -8.94 22.91
N TYR A 90 5.83 -8.26 23.05
CA TYR A 90 5.90 -6.90 23.60
C TYR A 90 5.23 -5.86 22.70
N VAL A 91 5.43 -5.94 21.37
CA VAL A 91 4.82 -4.98 20.43
C VAL A 91 3.33 -5.21 20.29
N LEU A 92 2.90 -6.46 20.14
CA LEU A 92 1.52 -6.79 19.80
C LEU A 92 0.53 -6.56 20.95
N TYR A 93 0.99 -6.31 22.18
CA TYR A 93 0.10 -6.15 23.33
C TYR A 93 -0.97 -5.05 23.12
N ASP A 94 -0.63 -3.97 22.39
CA ASP A 94 -1.52 -2.85 22.05
C ASP A 94 -1.93 -2.81 20.58
N GLN A 95 -1.66 -3.89 19.83
CA GLN A 95 -2.11 -4.07 18.45
C GLN A 95 -3.43 -4.87 18.40
N MET A 96 -4.16 -4.80 17.30
CA MET A 96 -5.41 -5.55 17.11
C MET A 96 -5.18 -7.07 17.17
N ALA A 97 -4.08 -7.57 16.60
CA ALA A 97 -3.78 -8.99 16.57
C ALA A 97 -3.48 -9.58 17.97
N ARG A 98 -3.09 -8.75 18.94
CA ARG A 98 -2.75 -9.07 20.35
C ARG A 98 -1.58 -10.03 20.58
N THR A 99 -1.42 -11.05 19.75
CA THR A 99 -0.46 -12.13 19.96
C THR A 99 0.27 -12.53 18.68
N PRO A 100 1.56 -12.91 18.75
CA PRO A 100 2.29 -13.40 17.58
C PRO A 100 1.65 -14.63 16.95
N GLN A 101 0.99 -15.48 17.74
CA GLN A 101 0.32 -16.69 17.27
C GLN A 101 -0.89 -16.38 16.39
N ALA A 102 -1.66 -15.32 16.71
CA ALA A 102 -2.76 -14.87 15.87
C ALA A 102 -2.26 -14.41 14.49
N VAL A 103 -1.14 -13.68 14.46
CA VAL A 103 -0.50 -13.25 13.21
C VAL A 103 0.00 -14.45 12.39
N GLN A 104 0.69 -15.41 13.03
CA GLN A 104 1.15 -16.61 12.34
C GLN A 104 -0.01 -17.44 11.78
N HIS A 105 -1.11 -17.56 12.54
CA HIS A 105 -2.32 -18.24 12.08
C HIS A 105 -2.92 -17.54 10.85
N PHE A 106 -3.12 -16.22 10.94
CA PHE A 106 -3.62 -15.40 9.84
C PHE A 106 -2.77 -15.57 8.57
N ILE A 107 -1.45 -15.41 8.68
CA ILE A 107 -0.52 -15.60 7.55
C ILE A 107 -0.65 -17.02 6.96
N ALA A 108 -0.70 -18.05 7.80
CA ALA A 108 -0.79 -19.44 7.35
C ALA A 108 -2.08 -19.74 6.56
N GLN A 109 -3.17 -19.00 6.81
CA GLN A 109 -4.41 -19.17 6.06
C GLN A 109 -4.33 -18.63 4.62
N LEU A 110 -3.44 -17.66 4.35
CA LEU A 110 -3.26 -17.07 3.01
C LEU A 110 -2.37 -17.94 2.10
N VAL A 111 -1.39 -18.63 2.69
CA VAL A 111 -0.34 -19.38 1.97
C VAL A 111 -0.87 -20.36 0.91
N PRO A 112 -1.91 -21.20 1.16
CA PRO A 112 -2.32 -22.20 0.18
C PRO A 112 -2.82 -21.60 -1.14
N ALA A 113 -3.63 -20.54 -1.07
CA ALA A 113 -4.18 -19.88 -2.25
C ALA A 113 -3.08 -19.11 -3.01
N THR A 114 -2.21 -18.40 -2.27
CA THR A 114 -1.07 -17.69 -2.87
C THR A 114 -0.10 -18.64 -3.56
N LEU A 115 0.25 -19.78 -2.94
CA LEU A 115 1.16 -20.76 -3.54
C LEU A 115 0.57 -21.38 -4.82
N ALA A 116 -0.74 -21.66 -4.83
CA ALA A 116 -1.41 -22.17 -6.02
C ALA A 116 -1.29 -21.16 -7.18
N GLU A 117 -1.51 -19.88 -6.89
CA GLU A 117 -1.39 -18.81 -7.88
C GLU A 117 0.06 -18.58 -8.34
N GLN A 118 1.03 -18.60 -7.43
CA GLN A 118 2.46 -18.52 -7.78
C GLN A 118 2.84 -19.61 -8.78
N LYS A 119 2.37 -20.85 -8.59
CA LYS A 119 2.64 -21.94 -9.52
C LYS A 119 2.02 -21.70 -10.89
N ARG A 120 0.80 -21.15 -10.93
CA ARG A 120 0.11 -20.77 -12.17
C ARG A 120 0.88 -19.69 -12.92
N GLU A 121 1.31 -18.64 -12.22
CA GLU A 121 2.06 -17.51 -12.78
C GLU A 121 3.47 -17.91 -13.25
N VAL A 122 4.18 -18.77 -12.50
CA VAL A 122 5.46 -19.34 -12.95
C VAL A 122 5.30 -20.09 -14.27
N ALA A 123 4.21 -20.85 -14.43
CA ALA A 123 3.92 -21.56 -15.67
C ALA A 123 3.59 -20.58 -16.82
N ASP A 124 2.84 -19.52 -16.55
CA ASP A 124 2.55 -18.46 -17.52
C ASP A 124 3.83 -17.76 -18.01
N ILE A 125 4.74 -17.46 -17.08
CA ILE A 125 6.03 -16.83 -17.39
C ILE A 125 6.92 -17.78 -18.19
N ALA A 126 6.99 -19.06 -17.83
CA ALA A 126 7.73 -20.06 -18.59
C ALA A 126 7.18 -20.22 -20.03
N ALA A 127 5.86 -20.13 -20.20
CA ALA A 127 5.22 -20.13 -21.52
C ALA A 127 5.58 -18.87 -22.32
N ALA A 128 5.59 -17.69 -21.70
CA ALA A 128 5.99 -16.44 -22.35
C ALA A 128 7.47 -16.46 -22.78
N ILE A 129 8.37 -16.97 -21.93
CA ILE A 129 9.79 -17.19 -22.28
C ILE A 129 9.91 -18.07 -23.54
N SER A 130 9.13 -19.15 -23.60
CA SER A 130 9.14 -20.07 -24.73
C SER A 130 8.59 -19.44 -26.02
N GLN A 131 7.56 -18.59 -25.91
CA GLN A 131 6.99 -17.84 -27.04
C GLN A 131 7.96 -16.79 -27.59
N ASP A 132 8.83 -16.25 -26.75
CA ASP A 132 9.91 -15.33 -27.10
C ASP A 132 11.15 -16.05 -27.71
N GLY A 133 11.03 -17.36 -27.98
CA GLY A 133 12.08 -18.19 -28.58
C GLY A 133 13.24 -18.51 -27.63
N GLN A 134 13.06 -18.30 -26.33
CA GLN A 134 14.09 -18.54 -25.31
C GLN A 134 13.83 -19.86 -24.55
N HIS A 135 14.89 -20.47 -24.02
CA HIS A 135 14.83 -21.75 -23.31
C HIS A 135 15.62 -21.72 -22.00
N PHE A 136 15.11 -21.02 -20.99
CA PHE A 136 15.66 -21.02 -19.64
C PHE A 136 14.54 -21.07 -18.60
N GLN A 137 14.90 -21.50 -17.39
CA GLN A 137 13.98 -21.48 -16.24
C GLN A 137 13.82 -20.04 -15.72
N PRO A 138 12.60 -19.61 -15.35
CA PRO A 138 12.39 -18.30 -14.75
C PRO A 138 13.32 -18.06 -13.55
N ARG A 139 13.73 -16.80 -13.40
CA ARG A 139 14.47 -16.28 -12.26
C ARG A 139 13.83 -14.98 -11.80
N PRO A 140 14.10 -14.50 -10.55
CA PRO A 140 13.49 -13.28 -10.05
C PRO A 140 13.67 -12.04 -10.95
N TRP A 141 14.80 -11.95 -11.67
CA TRP A 141 15.08 -10.85 -12.61
C TRP A 141 14.43 -11.00 -13.98
N ASP A 142 13.80 -12.15 -14.27
CA ASP A 142 13.04 -12.38 -15.49
C ASP A 142 11.54 -12.12 -15.28
N TRP A 143 11.04 -12.19 -14.03
CA TRP A 143 9.62 -12.12 -13.71
C TRP A 143 8.94 -10.88 -14.30
N ALA A 144 9.34 -9.67 -13.87
CA ALA A 144 8.68 -8.43 -14.28
C ALA A 144 8.66 -8.22 -15.80
N HIS A 145 9.69 -8.69 -16.50
CA HIS A 145 9.77 -8.57 -17.96
C HIS A 145 8.71 -9.42 -18.66
N TYR A 146 8.62 -10.70 -18.30
CA TYR A 146 7.68 -11.63 -18.93
C TYR A 146 6.26 -11.49 -18.37
N ALA A 147 6.10 -11.11 -17.10
CA ALA A 147 4.81 -10.77 -16.52
C ALA A 147 4.15 -9.62 -17.29
N GLU A 148 4.91 -8.58 -17.69
CA GLU A 148 4.36 -7.51 -18.55
C GLU A 148 3.94 -8.02 -19.93
N GLN A 149 4.64 -8.99 -20.51
CA GLN A 149 4.22 -9.60 -21.78
C GLN A 149 2.92 -10.40 -21.61
N VAL A 150 2.81 -11.20 -20.55
CA VAL A 150 1.57 -11.94 -20.20
C VAL A 150 0.43 -10.96 -19.95
N ARG A 151 0.67 -9.88 -19.20
CA ARG A 151 -0.32 -8.84 -18.91
C ARG A 151 -0.82 -8.18 -20.19
N LYS A 152 0.09 -7.79 -21.09
CA LYS A 152 -0.26 -7.19 -22.38
C LYS A 152 -1.05 -8.17 -23.26
N ALA A 153 -0.62 -9.42 -23.36
CA ALA A 153 -1.29 -10.44 -24.17
C ALA A 153 -2.71 -10.76 -23.66
N ARG A 154 -2.93 -10.76 -22.33
CA ARG A 154 -4.23 -11.11 -21.72
C ARG A 154 -5.19 -9.95 -21.60
N TYR A 155 -4.68 -8.75 -21.29
CA TYR A 155 -5.53 -7.63 -20.88
C TYR A 155 -5.47 -6.43 -21.83
N ASP A 156 -4.41 -6.30 -22.63
CA ASP A 156 -4.24 -5.25 -23.65
C ASP A 156 -4.72 -3.86 -23.15
N LEU A 157 -4.36 -3.50 -21.91
CA LEU A 157 -4.76 -2.22 -21.32
C LEU A 157 -3.67 -1.18 -21.61
N ASP A 158 -3.95 -0.33 -22.60
CA ASP A 158 -3.11 0.83 -22.88
C ASP A 158 -3.43 1.97 -21.92
N ALA A 159 -2.43 2.36 -21.13
CA ALA A 159 -2.54 3.49 -20.20
C ALA A 159 -2.93 4.79 -20.92
N ALA A 160 -2.54 4.98 -22.19
CA ALA A 160 -2.91 6.15 -22.98
C ALA A 160 -4.41 6.19 -23.33
N GLN A 161 -5.09 5.04 -23.37
CA GLN A 161 -6.54 4.97 -23.58
C GLN A 161 -7.32 5.30 -22.31
N VAL A 162 -6.74 5.04 -21.14
CA VAL A 162 -7.42 5.16 -19.84
C VAL A 162 -7.16 6.52 -19.19
N ARG A 163 -5.92 7.01 -19.26
CA ARG A 163 -5.47 8.25 -18.61
C ARG A 163 -6.32 9.49 -18.94
N PRO A 164 -6.87 9.69 -20.16
CA PRO A 164 -7.75 10.81 -20.47
C PRO A 164 -9.04 10.89 -19.64
N TYR A 165 -9.43 9.82 -18.94
CA TYR A 165 -10.63 9.77 -18.10
C TYR A 165 -10.38 10.14 -16.64
N PHE A 166 -9.12 10.30 -16.24
CA PHE A 166 -8.70 10.55 -14.86
C PHE A 166 -7.99 11.89 -14.75
N GLU A 167 -8.76 12.96 -14.91
CA GLU A 167 -8.30 14.32 -14.63
C GLU A 167 -8.39 14.58 -13.12
N LEU A 168 -7.30 15.02 -12.50
CA LEU A 168 -7.12 15.10 -11.04
C LEU A 168 -8.23 15.90 -10.35
N ASP A 169 -8.61 17.06 -10.88
CA ASP A 169 -9.64 17.89 -10.26
C ASP A 169 -11.01 17.22 -10.29
N ARG A 170 -11.33 16.53 -11.39
CA ARG A 170 -12.53 15.71 -11.51
C ARG A 170 -12.49 14.51 -10.58
N VAL A 171 -11.37 13.79 -10.49
CA VAL A 171 -11.22 12.67 -9.55
C VAL A 171 -11.44 13.13 -8.11
N LEU A 172 -10.88 14.29 -7.72
CA LEU A 172 -11.05 14.86 -6.39
C LEU A 172 -12.51 15.23 -6.11
N ARG A 173 -13.15 15.98 -7.00
CA ARG A 173 -14.51 16.52 -6.77
C ARG A 173 -15.61 15.51 -7.03
N ASP A 174 -15.54 14.83 -8.17
CA ASP A 174 -16.58 13.94 -8.67
C ASP A 174 -16.35 12.48 -8.22
N GLY A 175 -15.18 12.15 -7.70
CA GLY A 175 -14.86 10.83 -7.16
C GLY A 175 -14.78 10.85 -5.64
N VAL A 176 -13.68 11.40 -5.12
CA VAL A 176 -13.32 11.37 -3.69
C VAL A 176 -14.36 12.10 -2.83
N PHE A 177 -14.66 13.38 -3.14
CA PHE A 177 -15.66 14.15 -2.39
C PHE A 177 -17.08 13.64 -2.62
N PHE A 178 -17.39 13.20 -3.84
CA PHE A 178 -18.69 12.62 -4.16
C PHE A 178 -18.97 11.37 -3.32
N ALA A 179 -18.03 10.42 -3.25
CA ALA A 179 -18.18 9.21 -2.44
C ALA A 179 -18.41 9.54 -0.97
N ALA A 180 -17.60 10.44 -0.39
CA ALA A 180 -17.77 10.87 0.99
C ALA A 180 -19.07 11.64 1.24
N ASN A 181 -19.53 12.45 0.28
CA ASN A 181 -20.83 13.08 0.37
C ASN A 181 -21.95 12.03 0.34
N ARG A 182 -21.85 10.97 -0.49
CA ARG A 182 -22.88 9.92 -0.59
C ARG A 182 -22.94 9.02 0.64
N LEU A 183 -21.79 8.74 1.26
CA LEU A 183 -21.69 7.96 2.50
C LEU A 183 -22.04 8.78 3.73
N TYR A 184 -21.36 9.91 3.95
CA TYR A 184 -21.36 10.60 5.24
C TYR A 184 -22.11 11.93 5.25
N GLY A 185 -22.28 12.57 4.09
CA GLY A 185 -23.10 13.78 3.94
C GLY A 185 -22.33 15.07 4.12
N ILE A 186 -21.02 14.94 4.26
CA ILE A 186 -20.11 16.07 4.34
C ILE A 186 -20.00 16.79 2.98
N SER A 187 -19.72 18.09 3.05
CA SER A 187 -19.59 18.96 1.88
C SER A 187 -18.31 19.78 1.94
N PHE A 188 -17.75 20.10 0.78
CA PHE A 188 -16.44 20.73 0.63
C PHE A 188 -16.56 22.08 -0.06
N LYS A 189 -15.95 23.11 0.52
CA LYS A 189 -15.84 24.44 -0.08
C LYS A 189 -14.37 24.82 -0.19
N GLU A 190 -13.90 25.03 -1.42
CA GLU A 190 -12.53 25.48 -1.67
C GLU A 190 -12.33 26.90 -1.10
N ARG A 191 -11.23 27.11 -0.38
CA ARG A 191 -10.85 28.37 0.24
C ARG A 191 -9.50 28.81 -0.33
N ARG A 192 -9.47 30.01 -0.90
CA ARG A 192 -8.27 30.62 -1.49
C ARG A 192 -7.67 31.74 -0.64
N ASP A 193 -8.35 32.06 0.45
CA ASP A 193 -7.99 33.09 1.42
C ASP A 193 -7.16 32.54 2.60
N ILE A 194 -6.96 31.22 2.66
CA ILE A 194 -6.16 30.56 3.70
C ILE A 194 -4.70 30.45 3.22
N PRO A 195 -3.71 30.86 4.04
CA PRO A 195 -2.30 30.73 3.69
C PRO A 195 -1.89 29.28 3.45
N VAL A 196 -1.02 29.08 2.46
CA VAL A 196 -0.46 27.78 2.09
C VAL A 196 1.07 27.82 2.07
N TYR A 197 1.70 26.70 2.38
CA TYR A 197 3.16 26.58 2.40
C TYR A 197 3.77 26.36 1.00
N ASN A 198 2.94 26.05 0.01
CA ASN A 198 3.32 25.95 -1.40
C ASN A 198 2.12 26.38 -2.28
N PRO A 199 2.35 27.13 -3.38
CA PRO A 199 1.26 27.67 -4.21
C PRO A 199 0.37 26.61 -4.88
N ASP A 200 0.84 25.37 -5.01
CA ASP A 200 0.04 24.27 -5.57
C ASP A 200 -0.92 23.64 -4.55
N VAL A 201 -0.79 23.97 -3.26
CA VAL A 201 -1.65 23.40 -2.22
C VAL A 201 -3.04 24.00 -2.29
N ARG A 202 -4.06 23.14 -2.21
CA ARG A 202 -5.47 23.55 -2.21
C ARG A 202 -6.08 23.29 -0.85
N VAL A 203 -6.86 24.25 -0.34
CA VAL A 203 -7.50 24.17 0.98
C VAL A 203 -9.00 24.08 0.82
N PHE A 204 -9.62 23.18 1.57
CA PHE A 204 -11.06 22.99 1.60
C PHE A 204 -11.58 23.08 3.04
N GLU A 205 -12.62 23.89 3.23
CA GLU A 205 -13.46 23.87 4.41
C GLU A 205 -14.47 22.73 4.27
N VAL A 206 -14.55 21.89 5.29
CA VAL A 206 -15.44 20.73 5.35
C VAL A 206 -16.56 21.02 6.32
N THR A 207 -17.80 20.81 5.87
CA THR A 207 -19.02 20.97 6.68
C THR A 207 -19.70 19.62 6.82
N ASP A 208 -20.27 19.37 8.00
CA ASP A 208 -21.05 18.16 8.25
C ASP A 208 -22.47 18.27 7.66
N ARG A 209 -23.21 17.18 7.68
CA ARG A 209 -24.57 17.07 7.10
C ARG A 209 -25.57 18.08 7.67
N ASP A 210 -25.33 18.55 8.89
CA ASP A 210 -26.17 19.55 9.58
C ASP A 210 -25.72 20.99 9.31
N GLY A 211 -24.68 21.18 8.50
CA GLY A 211 -24.09 22.47 8.17
C GLY A 211 -23.04 22.95 9.18
N SER A 212 -22.75 22.20 10.24
CA SER A 212 -21.73 22.57 11.21
C SER A 212 -20.31 22.45 10.61
N PRO A 213 -19.34 23.29 11.02
CA PRO A 213 -17.96 23.15 10.56
C PRO A 213 -17.36 21.86 11.10
N LEU A 214 -16.74 21.05 10.24
CA LEU A 214 -16.12 19.77 10.63
C LEU A 214 -14.59 19.89 10.68
N ALA A 215 -13.96 20.33 9.59
CA ALA A 215 -12.50 20.32 9.44
C ALA A 215 -12.01 21.32 8.39
N LEU A 216 -10.68 21.51 8.36
CA LEU A 216 -9.97 21.99 7.17
C LEU A 216 -9.14 20.83 6.59
N VAL A 217 -9.11 20.71 5.26
CA VAL A 217 -8.27 19.72 4.56
C VAL A 217 -7.42 20.41 3.50
N TYR A 218 -6.13 20.11 3.50
CA TYR A 218 -5.13 20.58 2.54
C TYR A 218 -4.76 19.44 1.59
N PHE A 219 -4.72 19.71 0.29
CA PHE A 219 -4.28 18.75 -0.72
C PHE A 219 -3.04 19.26 -1.44
N ASP A 220 -1.97 18.46 -1.41
CA ASP A 220 -0.68 18.78 -2.01
C ASP A 220 -0.17 17.60 -2.85
N TYR A 221 -0.66 17.51 -4.08
CA TYR A 221 -0.54 16.29 -4.88
C TYR A 221 0.66 16.21 -5.83
N PHE A 222 1.33 17.32 -6.15
CA PHE A 222 2.37 17.31 -7.18
C PHE A 222 3.77 17.05 -6.65
N LYS A 223 4.52 16.20 -7.36
CA LYS A 223 5.94 15.92 -7.11
C LYS A 223 6.79 17.19 -7.28
N ARG A 224 7.78 17.38 -6.41
CA ARG A 224 8.79 18.44 -6.48
C ARG A 224 10.00 18.11 -5.61
N ASP A 225 11.13 18.76 -5.87
CA ASP A 225 12.44 18.42 -5.29
C ASP A 225 12.51 18.51 -3.76
N ASN A 226 11.73 19.41 -3.15
CA ASN A 226 11.69 19.59 -1.70
C ASN A 226 10.57 18.80 -1.00
N LYS A 227 10.04 17.74 -1.64
CA LYS A 227 9.02 16.85 -1.09
C LYS A 227 9.53 15.41 -1.10
N ASN A 228 9.37 14.70 0.02
CA ASN A 228 9.64 13.26 0.10
C ASN A 228 8.73 12.47 -0.86
N GLY A 229 9.20 11.33 -1.37
CA GLY A 229 8.40 10.45 -2.21
C GLY A 229 7.26 9.74 -1.45
N GLY A 230 6.35 9.13 -2.20
CA GLY A 230 5.17 8.42 -1.66
C GLY A 230 3.92 9.30 -1.56
N ALA A 231 2.97 8.86 -0.75
CA ALA A 231 1.78 9.61 -0.36
C ALA A 231 1.57 9.44 1.15
N TRP A 232 0.95 10.42 1.80
CA TRP A 232 0.62 10.35 3.22
C TRP A 232 -0.45 11.36 3.64
N MET A 233 -1.09 11.04 4.76
CA MET A 233 -1.98 11.90 5.53
C MET A 233 -1.33 12.26 6.85
N SER A 234 -1.49 13.50 7.31
CA SER A 234 -1.25 13.84 8.71
C SER A 234 -2.05 15.09 9.11
N ASN A 235 -1.93 15.48 10.38
CA ASN A 235 -2.65 16.59 10.99
C ASN A 235 -1.71 17.77 11.23
N PHE A 236 -2.12 18.99 10.86
CA PHE A 236 -1.58 20.21 11.46
C PHE A 236 -2.16 20.42 12.86
N VAL A 237 -3.44 20.12 13.05
CA VAL A 237 -4.15 20.20 14.33
C VAL A 237 -4.99 18.95 14.49
N GLY A 238 -4.83 18.22 15.60
CA GLY A 238 -5.67 17.07 15.93
C GLY A 238 -7.01 17.50 16.53
N GLN A 239 -8.04 16.67 16.36
CA GLN A 239 -9.32 16.85 17.06
C GLN A 239 -9.16 16.54 18.55
N SER A 240 -9.79 17.35 19.43
CA SER A 240 -9.82 17.09 20.87
C SER A 240 -10.90 17.93 21.57
N HIS A 241 -11.78 17.28 22.34
CA HIS A 241 -12.71 18.03 23.21
C HIS A 241 -11.99 18.71 24.38
N LEU A 242 -10.91 18.10 24.91
CA LEU A 242 -10.12 18.71 25.99
C LEU A 242 -9.50 20.05 25.60
N LEU A 243 -9.05 20.16 24.35
CA LEU A 243 -8.41 21.37 23.83
C LEU A 243 -9.37 22.27 23.05
N GLY A 244 -10.61 21.83 22.82
CA GLY A 244 -11.60 22.53 22.00
C GLY A 244 -11.18 22.67 20.53
N THR A 245 -10.36 21.74 20.01
CA THR A 245 -9.81 21.82 18.65
C THR A 245 -10.59 20.96 17.66
N LYS A 246 -10.82 21.52 16.46
CA LYS A 246 -11.29 20.78 15.28
C LYS A 246 -10.08 20.34 14.44
N PRO A 247 -10.19 19.21 13.70
CA PRO A 247 -9.06 18.69 12.95
C PRO A 247 -8.71 19.57 11.74
N VAL A 248 -7.41 19.74 11.52
CA VAL A 248 -6.83 20.35 10.32
C VAL A 248 -5.87 19.35 9.72
N ILE A 249 -6.22 18.83 8.55
CA ILE A 249 -5.59 17.65 7.94
C ILE A 249 -4.90 18.04 6.63
N TYR A 250 -3.85 17.33 6.26
CA TYR A 250 -3.28 17.39 4.92
C TYR A 250 -3.11 16.01 4.30
N ASN A 251 -3.42 15.89 3.01
CA ASN A 251 -3.03 14.78 2.16
C ASN A 251 -1.95 15.24 1.18
N VAL A 252 -0.89 14.46 1.08
CA VAL A 252 0.23 14.70 0.18
C VAL A 252 0.36 13.52 -0.77
N ALA A 253 0.63 13.81 -2.04
CA ALA A 253 1.07 12.80 -3.01
C ALA A 253 2.19 13.36 -3.90
N ASN A 254 2.66 12.53 -4.83
CA ASN A 254 3.78 12.81 -5.73
C ASN A 254 3.41 12.54 -7.21
N PHE A 255 2.23 13.00 -7.63
CA PHE A 255 1.80 12.90 -9.02
C PHE A 255 2.61 13.84 -9.91
N ALA A 256 2.74 13.47 -11.18
CA ALA A 256 3.41 14.31 -12.17
C ALA A 256 2.64 15.62 -12.36
N LYS A 257 3.33 16.75 -12.20
CA LYS A 257 2.74 18.06 -12.46
C LYS A 257 2.55 18.25 -13.97
N PRO A 258 1.36 18.68 -14.45
CA PRO A 258 1.17 18.92 -15.87
C PRO A 258 1.96 20.16 -16.32
N ALA A 259 2.25 20.23 -17.62
CA ALA A 259 2.74 21.46 -18.24
C ALA A 259 1.69 22.59 -18.12
N PRO A 260 2.09 23.87 -18.12
CA PRO A 260 1.16 24.99 -18.06
C PRO A 260 0.04 24.88 -19.11
N GLY A 261 -1.22 25.00 -18.66
CA GLY A 261 -2.41 24.92 -19.51
C GLY A 261 -2.84 23.51 -19.91
N GLN A 262 -2.12 22.45 -19.51
CA GLN A 262 -2.49 21.06 -19.74
C GLN A 262 -3.26 20.48 -18.55
N PRO A 263 -4.19 19.52 -18.78
CA PRO A 263 -4.87 18.81 -17.70
C PRO A 263 -3.90 17.98 -16.86
N ALA A 264 -4.15 17.90 -15.55
CA ALA A 264 -3.46 16.98 -14.65
C ALA A 264 -4.05 15.56 -14.82
N LEU A 265 -3.64 14.85 -15.87
CA LEU A 265 -4.09 13.47 -16.09
C LEU A 265 -3.24 12.48 -15.29
N ILE A 266 -3.89 11.67 -14.48
CA ILE A 266 -3.25 10.73 -13.55
C ILE A 266 -3.56 9.27 -13.93
N SER A 267 -2.78 8.33 -13.37
CA SER A 267 -3.03 6.90 -13.55
C SER A 267 -4.17 6.42 -12.65
N PHE A 268 -4.66 5.20 -12.87
CA PHE A 268 -5.65 4.60 -11.94
C PHE A 268 -5.03 4.29 -10.56
N GLU A 269 -3.73 4.01 -10.50
CA GLU A 269 -3.00 3.85 -9.25
C GLU A 269 -2.96 5.16 -8.45
N ASP A 270 -2.74 6.29 -9.13
CA ASP A 270 -2.81 7.62 -8.51
C ASP A 270 -4.24 7.94 -8.01
N VAL A 271 -5.28 7.54 -8.76
CA VAL A 271 -6.67 7.65 -8.30
C VAL A 271 -6.87 6.86 -7.02
N THR A 272 -6.43 5.60 -7.00
CA THR A 272 -6.51 4.72 -5.82
C THR A 272 -5.77 5.35 -4.63
N THR A 273 -4.58 5.92 -4.86
CA THR A 273 -3.80 6.67 -3.87
C THR A 273 -4.59 7.87 -3.31
N MET A 274 -5.30 8.63 -4.14
CA MET A 274 -6.15 9.73 -3.65
C MET A 274 -7.26 9.23 -2.73
N PHE A 275 -7.89 8.10 -3.04
CA PHE A 275 -8.91 7.50 -2.17
C PHE A 275 -8.29 6.96 -0.88
N HIS A 276 -7.14 6.29 -0.95
CA HIS A 276 -6.40 5.79 0.21
C HIS A 276 -6.12 6.91 1.22
N GLU A 277 -5.43 7.96 0.78
CA GLU A 277 -5.06 9.09 1.65
C GLU A 277 -6.29 9.81 2.20
N PHE A 278 -7.35 9.87 1.41
CA PHE A 278 -8.59 10.46 1.86
C PHE A 278 -9.35 9.59 2.88
N GLY A 279 -9.14 8.27 2.88
CA GLY A 279 -9.66 7.40 3.93
C GLY A 279 -9.01 7.69 5.29
N HIS A 280 -7.69 7.94 5.33
CA HIS A 280 -7.06 8.50 6.53
C HIS A 280 -7.62 9.88 6.89
N ALA A 281 -7.84 10.75 5.89
CA ALA A 281 -8.43 12.06 6.15
C ALA A 281 -9.83 11.95 6.77
N LEU A 282 -10.67 11.02 6.31
CA LEU A 282 -11.98 10.74 6.90
C LEU A 282 -11.85 10.22 8.35
N HIS A 283 -10.88 9.35 8.62
CA HIS A 283 -10.60 8.87 9.97
C HIS A 283 -10.18 10.01 10.93
N GLY A 284 -9.38 10.97 10.45
CA GLY A 284 -9.04 12.16 11.23
C GLY A 284 -10.20 13.17 11.36
N MET A 285 -10.95 13.39 10.28
CA MET A 285 -12.05 14.38 10.25
C MET A 285 -13.21 13.98 11.16
N PHE A 286 -13.52 12.68 11.24
CA PHE A 286 -14.61 12.17 12.05
C PHE A 286 -14.24 11.85 13.50
N ALA A 287 -12.99 12.07 13.89
CA ALA A 287 -12.53 11.92 15.26
C ALA A 287 -13.45 12.68 16.25
N ASP A 288 -13.76 12.03 17.37
CA ASP A 288 -14.71 12.53 18.38
C ASP A 288 -14.21 12.16 19.79
N GLN A 289 -12.94 12.43 20.07
CA GLN A 289 -12.26 12.03 21.29
C GLN A 289 -12.10 13.19 22.26
N VAL A 290 -12.12 12.89 23.57
CA VAL A 290 -11.76 13.85 24.61
C VAL A 290 -10.28 14.14 24.61
N TYR A 291 -9.45 13.10 24.55
CA TYR A 291 -7.99 13.22 24.67
C TYR A 291 -7.31 13.14 23.30
N PRO A 292 -6.34 14.03 23.02
CA PRO A 292 -5.67 14.07 21.72
C PRO A 292 -4.86 12.80 21.43
N THR A 293 -4.36 12.11 22.45
CA THR A 293 -3.56 10.88 22.31
C THR A 293 -4.36 9.68 21.79
N LEU A 294 -5.70 9.77 21.78
CA LEU A 294 -6.59 8.71 21.30
C LEU A 294 -7.29 9.10 19.99
N SER A 295 -7.04 10.30 19.48
CA SER A 295 -7.86 10.95 18.46
C SER A 295 -7.53 10.49 17.04
N GLY A 296 -8.56 10.25 16.23
CA GLY A 296 -8.45 9.97 14.80
C GLY A 296 -7.49 8.82 14.50
N THR A 297 -6.45 9.08 13.71
CA THR A 297 -5.48 8.08 13.26
C THR A 297 -4.46 7.66 14.33
N ALA A 298 -4.59 8.10 15.58
CA ALA A 298 -3.76 7.68 16.71
C ALA A 298 -4.08 6.25 17.20
N VAL A 299 -4.08 5.28 16.29
CA VAL A 299 -4.47 3.89 16.50
C VAL A 299 -3.29 2.91 16.30
N ALA A 300 -3.54 1.62 16.56
CA ALA A 300 -2.60 0.55 16.27
C ALA A 300 -2.22 0.50 14.78
N ARG A 301 -1.01 0.00 14.50
CA ARG A 301 -0.46 -0.06 13.14
C ARG A 301 -1.24 -1.08 12.29
N ASP A 302 -1.66 -2.19 12.89
CA ASP A 302 -2.54 -3.19 12.25
C ASP A 302 -4.03 -2.80 12.25
N PHE A 303 -4.32 -1.49 12.40
CA PHE A 303 -5.65 -0.92 12.26
C PHE A 303 -5.65 0.40 11.46
N VAL A 304 -4.56 1.18 11.49
CA VAL A 304 -4.53 2.52 10.89
C VAL A 304 -4.78 2.52 9.38
N GLU A 305 -4.29 1.47 8.68
CA GLU A 305 -4.44 1.30 7.23
C GLU A 305 -5.83 0.77 6.83
N PHE A 306 -6.63 0.28 7.77
CA PHE A 306 -7.95 -0.26 7.43
C PHE A 306 -8.89 0.82 6.86
N PRO A 307 -9.07 1.99 7.51
CA PRO A 307 -9.90 3.05 6.94
C PRO A 307 -9.40 3.66 5.63
N SER A 308 -8.08 3.68 5.39
CA SER A 308 -7.50 4.15 4.12
C SER A 308 -7.79 3.16 3.01
N GLN A 309 -7.40 1.89 3.17
CA GLN A 309 -7.61 0.84 2.18
C GLN A 309 -9.11 0.63 1.89
N PHE A 310 -9.96 0.63 2.93
CA PHE A 310 -11.42 0.52 2.75
C PHE A 310 -11.98 1.60 1.82
N ASN A 311 -11.41 2.80 1.87
CA ASN A 311 -11.87 3.91 1.06
C ASN A 311 -11.48 3.76 -0.42
N GLU A 312 -10.45 2.96 -0.74
CA GLU A 312 -10.01 2.65 -2.11
C GLU A 312 -11.09 1.92 -2.92
N HIS A 313 -11.89 1.05 -2.28
CA HIS A 313 -12.94 0.32 -2.98
C HIS A 313 -13.95 1.24 -3.67
N TRP A 314 -14.16 2.46 -3.16
CA TRP A 314 -15.06 3.43 -3.77
C TRP A 314 -14.53 3.98 -5.09
N ALA A 315 -13.23 3.86 -5.37
CA ALA A 315 -12.67 4.24 -6.66
C ALA A 315 -13.30 3.42 -7.80
N LEU A 316 -13.56 2.11 -7.61
CA LEU A 316 -14.17 1.23 -8.62
C LEU A 316 -15.66 0.94 -8.38
N ASP A 317 -16.28 1.55 -7.35
CA ASP A 317 -17.72 1.43 -7.17
C ASP A 317 -18.44 1.97 -8.43
N PRO A 318 -19.37 1.23 -9.04
CA PRO A 318 -19.97 1.61 -10.32
C PRO A 318 -20.63 3.00 -10.32
N ILE A 319 -21.19 3.44 -9.18
CA ILE A 319 -21.86 4.74 -9.07
C ILE A 319 -20.81 5.85 -9.01
N VAL A 320 -19.75 5.65 -8.22
CA VAL A 320 -18.67 6.62 -8.07
C VAL A 320 -17.81 6.69 -9.35
N PHE A 321 -17.37 5.55 -9.87
CA PHE A 321 -16.55 5.46 -11.07
C PHE A 321 -17.22 6.14 -12.27
N ALA A 322 -18.52 5.89 -12.51
CA ALA A 322 -19.25 6.53 -13.60
C ALA A 322 -19.43 8.05 -13.43
N HIS A 323 -19.27 8.57 -12.21
CA HIS A 323 -19.38 9.99 -11.90
C HIS A 323 -18.07 10.72 -12.28
N TYR A 324 -16.91 10.18 -11.91
CA TYR A 324 -15.62 10.86 -12.16
C TYR A 324 -14.86 10.41 -13.42
N ALA A 325 -15.04 9.16 -13.90
CA ALA A 325 -14.30 8.61 -15.04
C ALA A 325 -14.84 9.12 -16.38
N ARG A 326 -14.60 10.41 -16.65
CA ARG A 326 -15.09 11.17 -17.79
C ARG A 326 -13.92 11.72 -18.58
N HIS A 327 -13.96 11.55 -19.90
CA HIS A 327 -12.91 12.05 -20.77
C HIS A 327 -12.74 13.56 -20.61
N TYR A 328 -11.52 14.03 -20.32
CA TYR A 328 -11.27 15.41 -19.90
C TYR A 328 -11.73 16.46 -20.93
N GLN A 329 -11.67 16.14 -22.23
CA GLN A 329 -12.10 17.05 -23.31
C GLN A 329 -13.59 16.97 -23.64
N THR A 330 -14.17 15.77 -23.62
CA THR A 330 -15.50 15.52 -24.22
C THR A 330 -16.58 15.29 -23.16
N GLY A 331 -16.20 14.99 -21.92
CA GLY A 331 -17.12 14.58 -20.86
C GLY A 331 -17.74 13.20 -21.07
N ALA A 332 -17.36 12.46 -22.12
CA ALA A 332 -17.86 11.11 -22.37
C ALA A 332 -17.46 10.15 -21.24
N ALA A 333 -18.35 9.23 -20.88
CA ALA A 333 -18.02 8.17 -19.92
C ALA A 333 -17.01 7.18 -20.50
N MET A 334 -16.20 6.57 -19.65
CA MET A 334 -15.29 5.49 -20.06
C MET A 334 -16.08 4.30 -20.64
N PRO A 335 -15.69 3.77 -21.82
CA PRO A 335 -16.27 2.55 -22.36
C PRO A 335 -16.15 1.38 -21.39
N GLN A 336 -17.23 0.59 -21.24
CA GLN A 336 -17.27 -0.56 -20.32
C GLN A 336 -16.12 -1.54 -20.54
N ALA A 337 -15.71 -1.76 -21.80
CA ALA A 337 -14.59 -2.63 -22.12
C ALA A 337 -13.26 -2.19 -21.46
N LEU A 338 -13.01 -0.89 -21.32
CA LEU A 338 -11.82 -0.38 -20.61
C LEU A 338 -11.95 -0.56 -19.10
N VAL A 339 -13.16 -0.37 -18.55
CA VAL A 339 -13.45 -0.62 -17.13
C VAL A 339 -13.20 -2.08 -16.77
N ASP A 340 -13.66 -3.01 -17.62
CA ASP A 340 -13.47 -4.43 -17.41
C ASP A 340 -11.99 -4.82 -17.49
N LYS A 341 -11.23 -4.19 -18.40
CA LYS A 341 -9.77 -4.37 -18.48
C LYS A 341 -9.07 -3.85 -17.22
N ILE A 342 -9.46 -2.69 -16.66
CA ILE A 342 -8.91 -2.17 -15.38
C ILE A 342 -9.16 -3.17 -14.25
N LYS A 343 -10.40 -3.67 -14.11
CA LYS A 343 -10.76 -4.63 -13.06
C LYS A 343 -10.02 -5.96 -13.19
N LYS A 344 -9.86 -6.48 -14.40
CA LYS A 344 -9.10 -7.71 -14.65
C LYS A 344 -7.61 -7.51 -14.39
N ALA A 345 -7.05 -6.39 -14.81
CA ALA A 345 -5.64 -6.07 -14.58
C ALA A 345 -5.31 -5.94 -13.09
N ALA A 346 -6.25 -5.47 -12.25
CA ALA A 346 -6.07 -5.42 -10.80
C ALA A 346 -5.87 -6.80 -10.14
N ARG A 347 -6.35 -7.87 -10.77
CA ARG A 347 -6.19 -9.27 -10.30
C ARG A 347 -5.00 -9.99 -10.91
N PHE A 348 -4.22 -9.32 -11.75
CA PHE A 348 -3.02 -9.90 -12.33
C PHE A 348 -1.86 -9.92 -11.31
N ASP A 349 -1.00 -10.93 -11.41
CA ASP A 349 0.25 -11.07 -10.64
C ASP A 349 0.04 -11.17 -9.12
N GLN A 350 -1.12 -11.68 -8.70
CA GLN A 350 -1.51 -11.74 -7.28
C GLN A 350 -0.75 -12.84 -6.52
N GLY A 351 -0.28 -13.90 -7.19
CA GLY A 351 0.62 -14.88 -6.59
C GLY A 351 1.97 -14.25 -6.25
N TYR A 352 2.50 -13.43 -7.14
CA TYR A 352 3.70 -12.64 -6.90
C TYR A 352 3.49 -11.60 -5.80
N ALA A 353 2.53 -10.69 -6.01
CA ALA A 353 2.30 -9.51 -5.17
C ALA A 353 1.96 -9.89 -3.71
N LEU A 354 1.07 -10.86 -3.51
CA LEU A 354 0.75 -11.34 -2.16
C LEU A 354 1.87 -12.22 -1.60
N GLY A 355 2.53 -13.02 -2.44
CA GLY A 355 3.60 -13.92 -2.03
C GLY A 355 4.81 -13.20 -1.44
N GLU A 356 5.28 -12.14 -2.10
CA GLU A 356 6.43 -11.38 -1.59
C GLU A 356 6.13 -10.63 -0.28
N LEU A 357 4.86 -10.21 -0.07
CA LEU A 357 4.38 -9.56 1.14
C LEU A 357 4.27 -10.56 2.30
N ILE A 358 3.66 -11.73 2.07
CA ILE A 358 3.57 -12.80 3.07
C ILE A 358 4.98 -13.24 3.49
N ALA A 359 5.90 -13.44 2.54
CA ALA A 359 7.27 -13.84 2.83
C ALA A 359 7.99 -12.79 3.70
N ALA A 360 7.84 -11.50 3.40
CA ALA A 360 8.41 -10.42 4.20
C ALA A 360 7.76 -10.29 5.59
N ALA A 361 6.43 -10.38 5.70
CA ALA A 361 5.72 -10.34 6.98
C ALA A 361 6.08 -11.53 7.89
N LYS A 362 6.24 -12.71 7.30
CA LYS A 362 6.73 -13.88 8.02
C LYS A 362 8.17 -13.69 8.50
N LEU A 363 9.06 -13.17 7.65
CA LEU A 363 10.45 -12.91 8.01
C LEU A 363 10.56 -11.92 9.18
N ASP A 364 9.76 -10.85 9.17
CA ASP A 364 9.65 -9.90 10.29
C ASP A 364 9.23 -10.60 11.60
N MET A 365 8.15 -11.37 11.57
CA MET A 365 7.66 -12.08 12.76
C MET A 365 8.69 -13.08 13.28
N ASP A 366 9.31 -13.86 12.40
CA ASP A 366 10.33 -14.83 12.79
C ASP A 366 11.52 -14.13 13.50
N TRP A 367 12.00 -12.98 12.98
CA TRP A 367 13.06 -12.19 13.62
C TRP A 367 12.69 -11.73 15.04
N HIS A 368 11.45 -11.29 15.23
CA HIS A 368 11.00 -10.67 16.48
C HIS A 368 10.42 -11.65 17.50
N MET A 369 10.23 -12.90 17.12
CA MET A 369 9.88 -14.01 18.02
C MET A 369 11.11 -14.74 18.58
N LEU A 370 12.32 -14.26 18.28
CA LEU A 370 13.53 -14.75 18.93
C LEU A 370 13.48 -14.46 20.44
N PRO A 371 13.66 -15.47 21.32
CA PRO A 371 13.72 -15.24 22.76
C PRO A 371 15.06 -14.59 23.15
N ALA A 372 15.12 -13.90 24.28
CA ALA A 372 16.33 -13.23 24.75
C ALA A 372 17.57 -14.14 24.92
N ARG A 373 17.34 -15.44 25.14
CA ARG A 373 18.39 -16.48 25.24
C ARG A 373 18.90 -16.98 23.88
N ALA A 374 18.30 -16.57 22.77
CA ALA A 374 18.75 -16.99 21.45
C ALA A 374 20.18 -16.49 21.18
N PRO A 375 21.05 -17.32 20.57
CA PRO A 375 22.38 -16.89 20.19
C PRO A 375 22.30 -15.78 19.12
N ARG A 376 23.42 -15.09 18.89
CA ARG A 376 23.50 -14.11 17.80
C ARG A 376 23.30 -14.86 16.48
N GLN A 377 22.36 -14.38 15.67
CA GLN A 377 22.02 -15.03 14.41
C GLN A 377 23.00 -14.62 13.31
N ASP A 378 23.29 -15.55 12.42
CA ASP A 378 23.77 -15.25 11.07
C ASP A 378 22.57 -14.80 10.23
N VAL A 379 22.60 -13.57 9.70
CA VAL A 379 21.44 -12.94 9.06
C VAL A 379 20.99 -13.71 7.82
N ASP A 380 21.93 -14.12 6.98
CA ASP A 380 21.64 -14.80 5.71
C ASP A 380 21.09 -16.22 5.97
N ARG A 381 21.69 -16.97 6.90
CA ARG A 381 21.18 -18.28 7.30
C ARG A 381 19.80 -18.19 7.97
N PHE A 382 19.61 -17.20 8.83
CA PHE A 382 18.33 -17.00 9.51
C PHE A 382 17.22 -16.71 8.49
N GLU A 383 17.46 -15.79 7.57
CA GLU A 383 16.53 -15.44 6.51
C GLU A 383 16.18 -16.64 5.63
N ALA A 384 17.20 -17.36 5.13
CA ALA A 384 16.97 -18.55 4.31
C ALA A 384 16.12 -19.60 5.04
N ALA A 385 16.38 -19.83 6.33
CA ALA A 385 15.60 -20.76 7.14
C ALA A 385 14.16 -20.27 7.39
N SER A 386 13.95 -18.96 7.56
CA SER A 386 12.62 -18.37 7.71
C SER A 386 11.79 -18.51 6.44
N LEU A 387 12.37 -18.14 5.29
CA LEU A 387 11.73 -18.23 3.98
C LEU A 387 11.39 -19.67 3.61
N ALA A 388 12.27 -20.63 3.90
CA ALA A 388 12.00 -22.06 3.69
C ALA A 388 10.79 -22.59 4.51
N ARG A 389 10.49 -21.97 5.66
CA ARG A 389 9.31 -22.32 6.48
C ARG A 389 8.03 -21.58 6.05
N SER A 390 8.08 -20.70 5.04
CA SER A 390 6.90 -19.92 4.62
C SER A 390 5.82 -20.75 3.93
N GLY A 391 6.21 -21.87 3.30
CA GLY A 391 5.31 -22.66 2.45
C GLY A 391 5.05 -22.02 1.09
N LEU A 392 5.72 -20.91 0.74
CA LEU A 392 5.63 -20.23 -0.55
C LEU A 392 6.80 -20.59 -1.48
N ASP A 393 6.67 -20.28 -2.77
CA ASP A 393 7.81 -20.28 -3.69
C ASP A 393 8.64 -19.01 -3.51
N THR A 394 9.62 -19.06 -2.60
CA THR A 394 10.53 -17.93 -2.37
C THR A 394 11.76 -17.92 -3.29
N ARG A 395 11.86 -18.88 -4.22
CA ARG A 395 12.96 -18.94 -5.19
C ARG A 395 12.69 -17.99 -6.35
N ASP A 396 11.48 -18.06 -6.90
CA ASP A 396 11.06 -17.22 -8.02
C ASP A 396 10.37 -15.94 -7.54
N VAL A 397 9.71 -15.99 -6.38
CA VAL A 397 9.08 -14.84 -5.70
C VAL A 397 9.79 -14.54 -4.37
N PRO A 398 10.96 -13.87 -4.39
CA PRO A 398 11.67 -13.51 -3.16
C PRO A 398 10.82 -12.58 -2.27
N PRO A 399 11.14 -12.45 -0.96
CA PRO A 399 10.43 -11.50 -0.12
C PRO A 399 10.57 -10.07 -0.64
N ARG A 400 9.54 -9.25 -0.44
CA ARG A 400 9.52 -7.85 -0.88
C ARG A 400 10.71 -7.06 -0.36
N TYR A 401 11.17 -7.43 0.84
CA TYR A 401 12.41 -6.96 1.44
C TYR A 401 13.23 -8.12 2.01
N ARG A 402 14.55 -8.12 1.77
CA ARG A 402 15.48 -8.91 2.59
C ARG A 402 15.78 -8.18 3.88
N SER A 403 16.16 -8.95 4.90
CA SER A 403 16.61 -8.51 6.20
C SER A 403 17.57 -7.32 6.09
N SER A 404 18.62 -7.42 5.25
CA SER A 404 19.67 -6.41 5.12
C SER A 404 19.19 -5.02 4.68
N TYR A 405 18.04 -4.91 4.01
CA TYR A 405 17.47 -3.64 3.56
C TYR A 405 16.01 -3.45 4.01
N PHE A 406 15.57 -4.17 5.03
CA PHE A 406 14.20 -4.11 5.53
C PHE A 406 13.98 -2.91 6.48
N LEU A 407 14.09 -1.70 5.95
CA LEU A 407 13.99 -0.44 6.72
C LEU A 407 12.71 -0.34 7.55
N HIS A 408 11.58 -0.88 7.07
CA HIS A 408 10.31 -0.94 7.80
C HIS A 408 10.51 -1.46 9.23
N ILE A 409 11.14 -2.63 9.35
CA ILE A 409 11.27 -3.34 10.61
C ILE A 409 12.50 -2.89 11.40
N TRP A 410 13.54 -2.39 10.74
CA TRP A 410 14.76 -1.97 11.45
C TRP A 410 14.74 -0.52 11.90
N SER A 411 14.08 0.40 11.18
CA SER A 411 14.16 1.84 11.45
C SER A 411 12.84 2.62 11.39
N ASN A 412 11.76 2.10 10.78
CA ASN A 412 10.54 2.89 10.52
C ASN A 412 9.32 2.48 11.37
N GLY A 413 9.52 1.76 12.48
CA GLY A 413 8.46 1.50 13.46
C GLY A 413 7.55 0.29 13.17
N TYR A 414 7.86 -0.53 12.16
CA TYR A 414 7.10 -1.75 11.81
C TYR A 414 7.76 -3.04 12.31
N ALA A 415 8.65 -2.96 13.30
CA ALA A 415 9.27 -4.13 13.92
C ALA A 415 8.21 -5.01 14.58
N ALA A 416 8.07 -6.28 14.17
CA ALA A 416 6.94 -7.14 14.54
C ALA A 416 5.58 -6.53 14.15
N GLY A 417 5.53 -5.87 13.00
CA GLY A 417 4.37 -5.10 12.57
C GLY A 417 4.20 -5.06 11.06
N TYR A 418 5.08 -5.68 10.26
CA TYR A 418 4.93 -5.65 8.80
C TYR A 418 3.70 -6.45 8.32
N TYR A 419 3.20 -7.38 9.14
CA TYR A 419 1.93 -8.07 8.90
C TYR A 419 0.73 -7.11 8.86
N ALA A 420 0.85 -5.91 9.45
CA ALA A 420 -0.21 -4.92 9.54
C ALA A 420 -0.85 -4.62 8.17
N TYR A 421 -0.05 -4.50 7.10
CA TYR A 421 -0.56 -4.25 5.75
C TYR A 421 -1.54 -5.32 5.26
N LEU A 422 -1.24 -6.59 5.53
CA LEU A 422 -2.11 -7.72 5.16
C LEU A 422 -3.30 -7.81 6.12
N TRP A 423 -3.07 -7.51 7.40
CA TRP A 423 -4.12 -7.56 8.41
C TRP A 423 -5.20 -6.52 8.16
N THR A 424 -4.82 -5.29 7.84
CA THR A 424 -5.76 -4.21 7.53
C THR A 424 -6.50 -4.44 6.22
N GLU A 425 -5.87 -5.10 5.25
CA GLU A 425 -6.55 -5.53 4.02
C GLU A 425 -7.58 -6.65 4.29
N MET A 426 -7.33 -7.55 5.25
CA MET A 426 -8.39 -8.47 5.68
C MET A 426 -9.59 -7.69 6.26
N LEU A 427 -9.35 -6.62 7.01
CA LEU A 427 -10.42 -5.82 7.61
C LEU A 427 -11.18 -5.00 6.55
N ASP A 428 -10.47 -4.43 5.58
CA ASP A 428 -11.05 -3.54 4.58
C ASP A 428 -11.95 -4.29 3.61
N ASP A 429 -11.49 -5.42 3.08
CA ASP A 429 -12.24 -6.28 2.19
C ASP A 429 -13.45 -6.89 2.91
N ALA A 430 -13.30 -7.26 4.19
CA ALA A 430 -14.41 -7.72 5.01
C ALA A 430 -15.45 -6.61 5.24
N ALA A 431 -15.02 -5.39 5.55
CA ALA A 431 -15.91 -4.25 5.69
C ALA A 431 -16.60 -3.91 4.38
N TYR A 432 -15.89 -3.90 3.25
CA TYR A 432 -16.49 -3.63 1.95
C TYR A 432 -17.47 -4.73 1.55
N SER A 433 -17.16 -5.99 1.80
CA SER A 433 -18.11 -7.11 1.64
C SER A 433 -19.37 -6.91 2.48
N TRP A 434 -19.25 -6.41 3.71
CA TRP A 434 -20.41 -6.04 4.53
C TRP A 434 -21.23 -4.93 3.87
N PHE A 435 -20.60 -3.87 3.36
CA PHE A 435 -21.29 -2.81 2.61
C PHE A 435 -22.05 -3.38 1.41
N ARG A 436 -21.42 -4.24 0.61
CA ARG A 436 -22.04 -4.89 -0.56
C ARG A 436 -23.27 -5.71 -0.17
N ALA A 437 -23.21 -6.45 0.94
CA ALA A 437 -24.34 -7.23 1.45
C ALA A 437 -25.49 -6.38 2.02
N HIS A 438 -25.22 -5.11 2.38
CA HIS A 438 -26.19 -4.21 3.01
C HIS A 438 -26.60 -3.03 2.08
N GLY A 439 -26.59 -3.24 0.76
CA GLY A 439 -27.08 -2.27 -0.21
C GLY A 439 -26.04 -1.27 -0.74
N GLY A 440 -24.76 -1.45 -0.39
CA GLY A 440 -23.63 -0.71 -0.96
C GLY A 440 -23.54 0.74 -0.48
N LEU A 441 -23.32 1.65 -1.43
CA LEU A 441 -23.10 3.09 -1.21
C LEU A 441 -24.37 3.79 -0.71
N THR A 442 -24.64 3.69 0.60
CA THR A 442 -25.81 4.32 1.23
C THR A 442 -25.42 5.19 2.43
N ARG A 443 -26.24 6.22 2.69
CA ARG A 443 -26.09 7.10 3.86
C ARG A 443 -26.14 6.33 5.18
N ALA A 444 -27.01 5.33 5.28
CA ALA A 444 -27.16 4.53 6.49
C ALA A 444 -25.89 3.70 6.79
N ASN A 445 -25.31 3.08 5.76
CA ASN A 445 -24.08 2.30 5.89
C ASN A 445 -22.89 3.21 6.21
N GLY A 446 -22.78 4.37 5.55
CA GLY A 446 -21.76 5.37 5.84
C GLY A 446 -21.86 5.89 7.27
N GLN A 447 -23.07 6.19 7.76
CA GLN A 447 -23.28 6.61 9.15
C GLN A 447 -22.86 5.52 10.14
N ARG A 448 -23.24 4.26 9.88
CA ARG A 448 -22.81 3.13 10.73
C ARG A 448 -21.29 3.03 10.80
N PHE A 449 -20.60 3.11 9.66
CA PHE A 449 -19.14 3.03 9.63
C PHE A 449 -18.48 4.22 10.33
N ARG A 450 -19.02 5.44 10.14
CA ARG A 450 -18.59 6.63 10.88
C ARG A 450 -18.76 6.42 12.39
N ASP A 451 -19.92 5.98 12.82
CA ASP A 451 -20.25 5.84 14.24
C ASP A 451 -19.50 4.70 14.92
N MET A 452 -19.12 3.65 14.19
CA MET A 452 -18.55 2.45 14.81
C MET A 452 -17.04 2.33 14.62
N ILE A 453 -16.48 2.97 13.60
CA ILE A 453 -15.06 2.88 13.24
C ILE A 453 -14.44 4.28 13.24
N LEU A 454 -14.80 5.14 12.28
CA LEU A 454 -14.05 6.37 12.00
C LEU A 454 -14.09 7.39 13.15
N SER A 455 -15.15 7.42 13.94
CA SER A 455 -15.28 8.33 15.08
C SER A 455 -14.71 7.80 16.38
N ARG A 456 -14.14 6.58 16.40
CA ARG A 456 -13.76 5.93 17.67
C ARG A 456 -12.30 6.13 18.08
N GLY A 457 -11.39 6.34 17.13
CA GLY A 457 -9.96 6.41 17.43
C GLY A 457 -9.51 5.23 18.31
N HIS A 458 -8.65 5.49 19.29
CA HIS A 458 -8.14 4.46 20.22
C HIS A 458 -8.94 4.40 21.54
N THR A 459 -10.26 4.54 21.50
CA THR A 459 -11.08 4.56 22.73
C THR A 459 -11.54 3.19 23.21
N MET A 460 -11.38 2.14 22.41
CA MET A 460 -11.75 0.77 22.74
C MET A 460 -10.90 -0.23 21.98
N ASP A 461 -10.95 -1.49 22.41
CA ASP A 461 -10.26 -2.59 21.74
C ASP A 461 -10.76 -2.80 20.30
N TYR A 462 -9.81 -2.91 19.36
CA TYR A 462 -10.08 -3.00 17.91
C TYR A 462 -10.87 -4.26 17.49
N GLY A 463 -10.58 -5.41 18.09
CA GLY A 463 -11.32 -6.66 17.83
C GLY A 463 -12.82 -6.51 18.12
N PRO A 464 -13.20 -6.16 19.36
CA PRO A 464 -14.57 -5.82 19.72
C PRO A 464 -15.18 -4.69 18.87
N MET A 465 -14.42 -3.64 18.56
CA MET A 465 -14.88 -2.53 17.71
C MET A 465 -15.28 -3.02 16.32
N PHE A 466 -14.38 -3.76 15.66
CA PHE A 466 -14.63 -4.32 14.34
C PHE A 466 -15.78 -5.34 14.37
N ARG A 467 -15.82 -6.21 15.38
CA ARG A 467 -16.90 -7.20 15.55
C ARG A 467 -18.26 -6.53 15.72
N ALA A 468 -18.34 -5.42 16.45
CA ALA A 468 -19.58 -4.68 16.58
C ALA A 468 -20.07 -4.14 15.23
N PHE A 469 -19.16 -3.65 14.39
CA PHE A 469 -19.47 -3.17 13.05
C PHE A 469 -19.83 -4.32 12.09
N TYR A 470 -18.96 -5.32 11.97
CA TYR A 470 -19.04 -6.41 11.00
C TYR A 470 -20.06 -7.50 11.38
N GLY A 471 -20.33 -7.65 12.67
CA GLY A 471 -21.24 -8.65 13.25
C GLY A 471 -20.57 -9.97 13.65
N ARG A 472 -19.29 -10.16 13.32
CA ARG A 472 -18.46 -11.33 13.64
C ARG A 472 -16.97 -10.94 13.61
N ASP A 473 -16.09 -11.89 13.92
CA ASP A 473 -14.65 -11.68 13.73
C ASP A 473 -14.30 -11.58 12.23
N PRO A 474 -13.26 -10.83 11.85
CA PRO A 474 -12.83 -10.73 10.46
C PRO A 474 -12.38 -12.09 9.93
N ASP A 475 -12.56 -12.30 8.63
CA ASP A 475 -12.20 -13.52 7.94
C ASP A 475 -11.51 -13.19 6.61
N ILE A 476 -10.62 -14.07 6.15
CA ILE A 476 -9.78 -13.82 4.96
C ILE A 476 -10.51 -14.01 3.63
N VAL A 477 -11.74 -14.53 3.63
CA VAL A 477 -12.42 -14.93 2.39
C VAL A 477 -12.72 -13.72 1.49
N PRO A 478 -13.23 -12.58 2.01
CA PRO A 478 -13.35 -11.35 1.23
C PRO A 478 -12.04 -10.91 0.59
N MET A 479 -10.92 -10.94 1.34
CA MET A 479 -9.59 -10.58 0.85
C MET A 479 -9.13 -11.50 -0.28
N LEU A 480 -9.24 -12.81 -0.10
CA LEU A 480 -8.94 -13.77 -1.17
C LEU A 480 -9.82 -13.52 -2.40
N ARG A 481 -11.10 -13.21 -2.23
CA ARG A 481 -12.01 -12.94 -3.35
C ARG A 481 -11.64 -11.66 -4.09
N HIS A 482 -11.30 -10.60 -3.36
CA HIS A 482 -10.87 -9.34 -3.93
C HIS A 482 -9.62 -9.52 -4.78
N ARG A 483 -8.64 -10.28 -4.26
CA ARG A 483 -7.42 -10.68 -4.97
C ARG A 483 -7.63 -11.74 -6.06
N GLY A 484 -8.83 -12.28 -6.24
CA GLY A 484 -9.08 -13.32 -7.25
C GLY A 484 -8.46 -14.68 -6.93
N LEU A 485 -8.26 -14.99 -5.65
CA LEU A 485 -7.57 -16.18 -5.15
C LEU A 485 -8.51 -17.22 -4.51
N VAL A 486 -9.84 -17.06 -4.65
CA VAL A 486 -10.80 -18.07 -4.18
C VAL A 486 -10.87 -19.21 -5.19
N PRO A 487 -10.59 -20.47 -4.79
CA PRO A 487 -10.65 -21.60 -5.71
C PRO A 487 -12.05 -21.75 -6.35
N GLY A 488 -12.10 -21.82 -7.68
CA GLY A 488 -13.35 -22.07 -8.43
C GLY A 488 -14.22 -20.83 -8.69
N GLU A 489 -13.76 -19.62 -8.34
CA GLU A 489 -14.43 -18.34 -8.69
C GLU A 489 -13.72 -17.59 -9.84
N GLU A 490 -12.87 -18.26 -10.64
CA GLU A 490 -12.11 -17.68 -11.77
C GLU A 490 -12.98 -17.14 -12.93
#